data_AF-A0AAU8EYQ1-F1
#
_entry.id   AF-A0AAU8EYQ1-F1
#
_cell.length_a   1.000
_cell.length_b   1.000
_cell.length_c   1.000
_cell.angle_alpha   90.00
_cell.angle_beta   90.00
_cell.angle_gamma   90.00
#
_symmetry.space_group_name_H-M   'P 1'
#
loop_
_entity.id
_entity.type
_entity.pdbx_description
1 polymer ?
#
loop_
_entity_poly.entity_id
_entity_poly.type
_entity_poly.pdbx_seq_one_letter_code
_entity_poly.pdbx_strand_id
1 'polypeptide(L)'
;MVTVRKTVTMSPDVPSVLDELLTEEPKPQESFPWLRDKWRQELHDLPEVLETLDELPDRVDRQSTRDVVLHELARGRVLSAFVPAMVWGWGTTALGPLRTRWVLTQTNDRSAPAFRLSVQTSVAERMEAGSLIVRKKGPLDAFRLMNNDGKIKHLGPSYFTKWLYFCSSLQGPDDATAAPILDKQIARWFREHALIDLNPNKSASYAEYLETLNDWGKPYGRTPSRSRRQYSSLQQAGAEGLFMKRILRRTFGAAATVAFLIGCLCFFSAYLAYEEAGKWLSRVTYNTECIPSGPPGCAELLRQRPNWPYGVEIEDKDLLIAGASTLHNTGSGVLSIGGLSMAAAGVLLASGIFSKVPTSPSKETRPRGGAAQTCPCPTPGPGALQKDVGTCTPTSNWMPLTEAYGGQVR
;
A
#
# COMPACT_ATOMS: atom_id res chain seq x y z
N MET A 1 43.54 -17.56 9.44
CA MET A 1 42.72 -16.49 8.82
C MET A 1 42.11 -17.05 7.55
N VAL A 2 40.78 -17.23 7.50
CA VAL A 2 40.08 -17.67 6.29
C VAL A 2 39.71 -16.42 5.50
N THR A 3 40.44 -16.14 4.41
CA THR A 3 40.10 -15.06 3.48
C THR A 3 38.88 -15.50 2.69
N VAL A 4 37.69 -15.08 3.14
CA VAL A 4 36.46 -15.26 2.36
C VAL A 4 36.59 -14.39 1.11
N ARG A 5 36.88 -15.00 -0.04
CA ARG A 5 36.79 -14.33 -1.34
C ARG A 5 35.33 -13.91 -1.51
N LYS A 6 35.05 -12.61 -1.35
CA LYS A 6 33.78 -12.01 -1.75
C LYS A 6 33.72 -12.14 -3.27
N THR A 7 33.00 -13.15 -3.76
CA THR A 7 32.67 -13.26 -5.19
C THR A 7 31.96 -11.96 -5.54
N VAL A 8 32.58 -11.14 -6.41
CA VAL A 8 31.96 -9.92 -6.90
C VAL A 8 30.86 -10.37 -7.85
N THR A 9 29.67 -10.60 -7.32
CA THR A 9 28.48 -10.76 -8.15
C THR A 9 28.27 -9.42 -8.83
N MET A 10 28.43 -9.37 -10.15
CA MET A 10 28.06 -8.18 -10.90
C MET A 10 26.59 -7.89 -10.64
N SER A 11 26.29 -6.66 -10.21
CA SER A 11 24.89 -6.22 -10.08
C SER A 11 24.21 -6.36 -11.44
N PRO A 12 22.95 -6.85 -11.47
CA PRO A 12 22.23 -7.01 -12.71
C PRO A 12 22.06 -5.67 -13.41
N ASP A 13 22.03 -5.68 -14.74
CA ASP A 13 21.76 -4.51 -15.55
C ASP A 13 20.40 -3.89 -15.19
N VAL A 14 20.29 -2.57 -15.34
CA VAL A 14 19.04 -1.82 -15.13
C VAL A 14 18.00 -2.34 -16.14
N PRO A 15 16.83 -2.83 -15.70
CA PRO A 15 15.77 -3.24 -16.63
C PRO A 15 15.37 -2.06 -17.53
N SER A 16 15.20 -2.28 -18.85
CA SER A 16 14.93 -1.19 -19.81
C SER A 16 13.69 -0.35 -19.46
N VAL A 17 12.64 -0.97 -18.93
CA VAL A 17 11.44 -0.29 -18.44
C VAL A 17 11.73 0.71 -17.30
N LEU A 18 12.80 0.49 -16.56
CA LEU A 18 13.24 1.36 -15.47
C LEU A 18 14.20 2.44 -15.95
N ASP A 19 15.04 2.15 -16.94
CA ASP A 19 16.00 3.10 -17.52
C ASP A 19 15.30 4.40 -17.96
N GLU A 20 14.23 4.27 -18.75
CA GLU A 20 13.42 5.41 -19.18
C GLU A 20 12.92 6.24 -18.00
N LEU A 21 12.39 5.57 -16.97
CA LEU A 21 11.87 6.27 -15.80
C LEU A 21 12.98 6.97 -15.02
N LEU A 22 14.14 6.36 -14.83
CA LEU A 22 15.23 6.92 -14.03
C LEU A 22 15.72 8.27 -14.59
N THR A 23 15.53 8.49 -15.89
CA THR A 23 15.77 9.79 -16.55
C THR A 23 14.71 10.84 -16.24
N GLU A 24 13.45 10.45 -15.99
CA GLU A 24 12.34 11.36 -15.70
C GLU A 24 12.36 11.89 -14.26
N GLU A 25 11.86 13.10 -14.05
CA GLU A 25 11.64 13.61 -12.70
C GLU A 25 10.53 12.82 -11.97
N PRO A 26 10.76 12.35 -10.73
CA PRO A 26 9.76 11.59 -10.00
C PRO A 26 8.48 12.39 -9.80
N LYS A 27 7.35 11.85 -10.26
CA LYS A 27 6.04 12.45 -9.99
C LYS A 27 5.71 12.39 -8.50
N PRO A 28 5.25 13.48 -7.88
CA PRO A 28 4.71 13.46 -6.54
C PRO A 28 3.60 12.41 -6.41
N GLN A 29 3.50 11.76 -5.25
CA GLN A 29 2.40 10.84 -5.00
C GLN A 29 1.11 11.63 -4.82
N GLU A 30 0.07 11.23 -5.52
CA GLU A 30 -1.27 11.80 -5.31
C GLU A 30 -1.78 11.55 -3.89
N SER A 31 -2.44 12.56 -3.32
CA SER A 31 -3.12 12.42 -2.04
C SER A 31 -4.34 11.53 -2.16
N PHE A 32 -4.70 10.84 -1.09
CA PHE A 32 -5.87 9.95 -1.05
C PHE A 32 -6.66 10.14 0.26
N PRO A 33 -7.98 9.91 0.24
CA PRO A 33 -8.80 10.01 1.44
C PRO A 33 -8.53 8.84 2.39
N TRP A 34 -8.89 9.00 3.65
CA TRP A 34 -8.76 7.95 4.67
C TRP A 34 -9.99 7.91 5.60
N LEU A 35 -10.19 6.79 6.29
CA LEU A 35 -11.42 6.51 7.04
C LEU A 35 -11.37 7.05 8.48
N ARG A 36 -11.40 8.37 8.64
CA ARG A 36 -11.20 9.09 9.92
C ARG A 36 -11.96 8.48 11.10
N ASP A 37 -13.28 8.27 10.95
CA ASP A 37 -14.12 7.76 12.04
C ASP A 37 -13.73 6.35 12.50
N LYS A 38 -13.30 5.48 11.58
CA LYS A 38 -12.86 4.12 11.94
C LYS A 38 -11.54 4.14 12.71
N TRP A 39 -10.64 5.06 12.37
CA TRP A 39 -9.39 5.24 13.11
C TRP A 39 -9.66 5.78 14.51
N ARG A 40 -10.53 6.78 14.65
CA ARG A 40 -10.95 7.31 15.96
C ARG A 40 -11.60 6.23 16.83
N GLN A 41 -12.50 5.43 16.26
CA GLN A 41 -13.17 4.34 16.99
C GLN A 41 -12.18 3.30 17.54
N GLU A 42 -11.24 2.82 16.73
CA GLU A 42 -10.28 1.79 17.16
C GLU A 42 -9.19 2.32 18.11
N LEU A 43 -8.96 3.63 18.15
CA LEU A 43 -7.90 4.29 18.94
C LEU A 43 -8.47 5.25 20.00
N HIS A 44 -9.73 5.08 20.38
CA HIS A 44 -10.48 5.99 21.26
C HIS A 44 -9.86 6.19 22.66
N ASP A 45 -9.03 5.25 23.12
CA ASP A 45 -8.35 5.28 24.41
C ASP A 45 -6.94 5.89 24.36
N LEU A 46 -6.56 6.49 23.22
CA LEU A 46 -5.26 7.14 23.00
C LEU A 46 -5.44 8.63 22.69
N PRO A 47 -5.69 9.50 23.68
CA PRO A 47 -6.06 10.90 23.45
C PRO A 47 -5.04 11.70 22.62
N GLU A 48 -3.73 11.50 22.86
CA GLU A 48 -2.68 12.18 22.08
C GLU A 48 -2.64 11.73 20.61
N VAL A 49 -3.01 10.48 20.35
CA VAL A 49 -3.13 9.95 18.99
C VAL A 49 -4.37 10.53 18.32
N LEU A 50 -5.49 10.67 19.05
CA LEU A 50 -6.71 11.28 18.52
C LEU A 50 -6.49 12.75 18.16
N GLU A 51 -5.80 13.52 19.01
CA GLU A 51 -5.39 14.91 18.71
C GLU A 51 -4.62 14.98 17.38
N THR A 52 -3.64 14.09 17.20
CA THR A 52 -2.85 14.03 15.96
C THR A 52 -3.69 13.63 14.75
N LEU A 53 -4.64 12.70 14.91
CA LEU A 53 -5.55 12.29 13.85
C LEU A 53 -6.54 13.41 13.45
N ASP A 54 -6.87 14.29 14.38
CA ASP A 54 -7.76 15.42 14.14
C ASP A 54 -7.09 16.51 13.30
N GLU A 55 -5.78 16.68 13.49
CA GLU A 55 -4.92 17.59 12.73
C GLU A 55 -4.56 17.08 11.33
N LEU A 56 -4.71 15.78 11.05
CA LEU A 56 -4.45 15.25 9.72
C LEU A 56 -5.45 15.82 8.69
N PRO A 57 -4.98 16.17 7.48
CA PRO A 57 -5.86 16.59 6.39
C PRO A 57 -6.79 15.45 5.97
N ASP A 58 -7.94 15.77 5.38
CA ASP A 58 -8.90 14.77 4.87
C ASP A 58 -8.32 13.86 3.79
N ARG A 59 -7.29 14.36 3.10
CA ARG A 59 -6.50 13.59 2.16
C ARG A 59 -5.05 13.65 2.60
N VAL A 60 -4.45 12.47 2.76
CA VAL A 60 -3.04 12.36 3.11
C VAL A 60 -2.21 12.00 1.90
N ASP A 61 -1.00 12.52 1.84
CA ASP A 61 0.04 12.08 0.93
C ASP A 61 1.33 11.80 1.71
N ARG A 62 2.42 11.58 0.98
CA ARG A 62 3.73 11.33 1.58
C ARG A 62 4.29 12.54 2.32
N GLN A 63 4.05 13.75 1.82
CA GLN A 63 4.56 14.97 2.42
C GLN A 63 3.81 15.28 3.72
N SER A 64 2.48 15.34 3.68
CA SER A 64 1.65 15.64 4.85
C SER A 64 1.88 14.63 5.97
N THR A 65 2.01 13.34 5.62
CA THR A 65 2.30 12.28 6.61
C THR A 65 3.68 12.43 7.20
N ARG A 66 4.70 12.72 6.38
CA ARG A 66 6.07 12.96 6.85
C ARG A 66 6.10 14.09 7.86
N ASP A 67 5.46 15.22 7.55
CA ASP A 67 5.51 16.42 8.37
C ASP A 67 4.95 16.15 9.77
N VAL A 68 3.80 15.47 9.85
CA VAL A 68 3.21 15.05 11.12
C VAL A 68 4.09 14.05 11.86
N VAL A 69 4.61 13.00 11.17
CA VAL A 69 5.50 12.01 11.80
C VAL A 69 6.72 12.68 12.43
N LEU A 70 7.37 13.59 11.72
CA LEU A 70 8.57 14.27 12.22
C LEU A 70 8.24 15.24 13.36
N HIS A 71 7.12 15.96 13.27
CA HIS A 71 6.64 16.84 14.34
C HIS A 71 6.42 16.06 15.65
N GLU A 72 5.70 14.93 15.57
CA GLU A 72 5.39 14.09 16.72
C GLU A 72 6.65 13.41 17.31
N LEU A 73 7.56 12.95 16.45
CA LEU A 73 8.84 12.41 16.91
C LEU A 73 9.70 13.46 17.63
N ALA A 74 9.67 14.72 17.20
CA ALA A 74 10.40 15.79 17.89
C ALA A 74 9.86 16.07 19.29
N ARG A 75 8.58 15.72 19.55
CA ARG A 75 7.92 15.83 20.86
C ARG A 75 8.04 14.55 21.71
N GLY A 76 8.71 13.51 21.22
CA GLY A 76 8.78 12.21 21.90
C GLY A 76 7.47 11.40 21.87
N ARG A 77 6.46 11.84 21.10
CA ARG A 77 5.15 11.17 21.00
C ARG A 77 5.17 10.07 19.94
N VAL A 78 5.86 8.97 20.24
CA VAL A 78 6.17 7.91 19.26
C VAL A 78 4.92 7.24 18.67
N LEU A 79 3.89 6.99 19.48
CA LEU A 79 2.65 6.40 18.98
C LEU A 79 1.85 7.38 18.09
N SER A 80 1.81 8.64 18.48
CA SER A 80 1.24 9.73 17.68
C SER A 80 1.96 9.92 16.35
N ALA A 81 3.28 9.68 16.29
CA ALA A 81 4.03 9.64 15.04
C ALA A 81 3.75 8.37 14.22
N PHE A 82 3.67 7.21 14.87
CA PHE A 82 3.52 5.92 14.19
C PHE A 82 2.16 5.77 13.49
N VAL A 83 1.08 6.24 14.10
CA VAL A 83 -0.29 6.05 13.59
C VAL A 83 -0.51 6.74 12.23
N PRO A 84 -0.13 8.00 11.99
CA PRO A 84 -0.16 8.64 10.66
C PRO A 84 0.59 7.84 9.58
N ALA A 85 1.76 7.27 9.90
CA ALA A 85 2.47 6.39 8.98
C ALA A 85 1.66 5.15 8.60
N MET A 86 0.83 4.62 9.52
CA MET A 86 -0.08 3.51 9.25
C MET A 86 -1.35 3.97 8.50
N VAL A 87 -1.89 5.16 8.78
CA VAL A 87 -2.97 5.77 7.98
C VAL A 87 -2.54 5.82 6.51
N TRP A 88 -1.35 6.36 6.24
CA TRP A 88 -0.78 6.37 4.90
C TRP A 88 -0.52 4.96 4.34
N GLY A 89 0.02 4.05 5.18
CA GLY A 89 0.39 2.70 4.76
C GLY A 89 -0.79 1.78 4.41
N TRP A 90 -1.95 1.97 5.05
CA TRP A 90 -3.17 1.18 4.79
C TRP A 90 -4.11 1.83 3.76
N GLY A 91 -3.96 3.13 3.54
CA GLY A 91 -4.80 3.88 2.62
C GLY A 91 -6.28 3.85 3.00
N THR A 92 -7.13 3.60 2.01
CA THR A 92 -8.59 3.53 2.15
C THR A 92 -9.10 2.20 2.73
N THR A 93 -8.21 1.32 3.19
CA THR A 93 -8.59 -0.01 3.68
C THR A 93 -9.29 0.07 5.04
N ALA A 94 -10.54 -0.40 5.12
CA ALA A 94 -11.31 -0.46 6.37
C ALA A 94 -10.66 -1.27 7.50
N LEU A 95 -9.77 -2.20 7.18
CA LEU A 95 -9.04 -3.02 8.16
C LEU A 95 -7.78 -2.35 8.72
N GLY A 96 -7.37 -1.19 8.18
CA GLY A 96 -6.17 -0.48 8.63
C GLY A 96 -6.20 -0.14 10.13
N PRO A 97 -7.28 0.49 10.63
CA PRO A 97 -7.46 0.77 12.06
C PRO A 97 -7.30 -0.47 12.95
N LEU A 98 -8.06 -1.54 12.66
CA LEU A 98 -8.04 -2.80 13.41
C LEU A 98 -6.64 -3.46 13.40
N ARG A 99 -5.96 -3.47 12.26
CA ARG A 99 -4.62 -4.06 12.16
C ARG A 99 -3.57 -3.25 12.90
N THR A 100 -3.68 -1.93 12.88
CA THR A 100 -2.85 -1.05 13.71
C THR A 100 -3.13 -1.32 15.18
N ARG A 101 -4.40 -1.50 15.57
CA ARG A 101 -4.75 -1.87 16.95
C ARG A 101 -4.13 -3.20 17.38
N TRP A 102 -4.09 -4.22 16.51
CA TRP A 102 -3.37 -5.46 16.78
C TRP A 102 -1.85 -5.25 16.97
N VAL A 103 -1.25 -4.32 16.22
CA VAL A 103 0.16 -3.94 16.44
C VAL A 103 0.34 -3.29 17.81
N LEU A 104 -0.52 -2.36 18.20
CA LEU A 104 -0.38 -1.65 19.48
C LEU A 104 -0.65 -2.57 20.70
N THR A 105 -1.55 -3.54 20.56
CA THR A 105 -1.96 -4.42 21.67
C THR A 105 -1.21 -5.75 21.71
N GLN A 106 -0.51 -6.11 20.61
CA GLN A 106 0.20 -7.38 20.44
C GLN A 106 -0.66 -8.64 20.69
N THR A 107 -1.99 -8.55 20.51
CA THR A 107 -2.94 -9.61 20.89
C THR A 107 -2.59 -11.00 20.31
N ASN A 108 -2.73 -12.05 21.12
CA ASN A 108 -2.67 -13.45 20.65
C ASN A 108 -3.95 -13.88 19.95
N ASP A 109 -5.07 -13.35 20.41
CA ASP A 109 -6.39 -13.66 19.89
C ASP A 109 -6.87 -12.54 18.98
N ARG A 110 -6.97 -12.83 17.69
CA ARG A 110 -7.50 -11.88 16.68
C ARG A 110 -9.02 -11.84 16.64
N SER A 111 -9.70 -12.76 17.33
CA SER A 111 -11.16 -12.74 17.50
C SER A 111 -11.60 -11.83 18.64
N ALA A 112 -10.72 -11.57 19.61
CA ALA A 112 -10.97 -10.64 20.68
C ALA A 112 -11.18 -9.20 20.13
N PRO A 113 -12.11 -8.41 20.70
CA PRO A 113 -12.31 -7.02 20.31
C PRO A 113 -11.07 -6.18 20.62
N ALA A 114 -10.25 -5.90 19.61
CA ALA A 114 -8.92 -5.31 19.79
C ALA A 114 -8.95 -3.92 20.44
N PHE A 115 -10.01 -3.13 20.18
CA PHE A 115 -10.22 -1.83 20.80
C PHE A 115 -10.40 -1.89 22.32
N ARG A 116 -10.71 -3.06 22.90
CA ARG A 116 -10.85 -3.25 24.37
C ARG A 116 -9.54 -3.69 25.05
N LEU A 117 -8.51 -3.99 24.28
CA LEU A 117 -7.23 -4.47 24.81
C LEU A 117 -6.31 -3.29 25.07
N SER A 118 -5.59 -3.32 26.18
CA SER A 118 -4.60 -2.29 26.52
C SER A 118 -3.45 -2.27 25.53
N VAL A 119 -3.03 -1.06 25.13
CA VAL A 119 -1.81 -0.85 24.35
C VAL A 119 -0.59 -1.24 25.18
N GLN A 120 0.36 -1.93 24.56
CA GLN A 120 1.58 -2.35 25.23
C GLN A 120 2.66 -1.27 25.09
N THR A 121 3.18 -0.79 26.22
CA THR A 121 4.24 0.24 26.26
C THR A 121 5.50 -0.17 25.49
N SER A 122 5.86 -1.45 25.55
CA SER A 122 7.01 -2.00 24.81
C SER A 122 6.93 -1.83 23.29
N VAL A 123 5.74 -1.59 22.71
CA VAL A 123 5.58 -1.26 21.30
C VAL A 123 6.17 0.11 20.99
N ALA A 124 5.87 1.12 21.81
CA ALA A 124 6.42 2.47 21.64
C ALA A 124 7.94 2.47 21.75
N GLU A 125 8.50 1.79 22.76
CA GLU A 125 9.95 1.66 22.99
C GLU A 125 10.66 1.04 21.77
N ARG A 126 10.10 -0.02 21.18
CA ARG A 126 10.68 -0.67 19.99
C ARG A 126 10.58 0.20 18.73
N MET A 127 9.46 0.91 18.56
CA MET A 127 9.31 1.86 17.44
C MET A 127 10.31 3.01 17.55
N GLU A 128 10.49 3.54 18.76
CA GLU A 128 11.47 4.58 19.06
C GLU A 128 12.89 4.09 18.74
N ALA A 129 13.26 2.91 19.23
CA ALA A 129 14.55 2.30 18.93
C ALA A 129 14.78 2.16 17.42
N GLY A 130 13.77 1.71 16.67
CA GLY A 130 13.81 1.68 15.21
C GLY A 130 14.05 3.05 14.58
N SER A 131 13.35 4.09 15.05
CA SER A 131 13.49 5.48 14.56
C SER A 131 14.88 6.07 14.85
N LEU A 132 15.46 5.76 16.02
CA LEU A 132 16.79 6.21 16.40
C LEU A 132 17.87 5.50 15.58
N ILE A 133 17.73 4.18 15.39
CA ILE A 133 18.72 3.40 14.64
C ILE A 133 18.71 3.78 13.16
N VAL A 134 17.55 4.01 12.55
CA VAL A 134 17.53 4.40 11.13
C VAL A 134 18.21 5.74 10.88
N ARG A 135 18.08 6.69 11.82
CA ARG A 135 18.75 7.99 11.76
C ARG A 135 20.25 7.90 12.04
N LYS A 136 20.67 7.06 12.99
CA LYS A 136 22.08 7.00 13.46
C LYS A 136 22.96 6.03 12.69
N LYS A 137 22.42 4.87 12.32
CA LYS A 137 23.17 3.76 11.70
C LYS A 137 22.69 3.43 10.28
N GLY A 138 21.52 3.93 9.89
CA GLY A 138 20.99 3.78 8.54
C GLY A 138 19.95 2.66 8.40
N PRO A 139 19.43 2.49 7.17
CA PRO A 139 18.26 1.64 6.89
C PRO A 139 18.48 0.16 7.19
N LEU A 140 19.66 -0.39 6.88
CA LEU A 140 19.93 -1.83 7.03
C LEU A 140 19.91 -2.26 8.50
N ASP A 141 20.58 -1.50 9.38
CA ASP A 141 20.61 -1.79 10.81
C ASP A 141 19.23 -1.66 11.45
N ALA A 142 18.46 -0.64 11.05
CA ALA A 142 17.09 -0.46 11.54
C ALA A 142 16.16 -1.58 11.07
N PHE A 143 16.29 -2.00 9.81
CA PHE A 143 15.56 -3.16 9.30
C PHE A 143 15.94 -4.43 10.09
N ARG A 144 17.23 -4.66 10.34
CA ARG A 144 17.71 -5.81 11.11
C ARG A 144 17.15 -5.82 12.53
N LEU A 145 17.12 -4.67 13.21
CA LEU A 145 16.50 -4.54 14.52
C LEU A 145 15.01 -4.90 14.45
N MET A 146 14.23 -4.19 13.61
CA MET A 146 12.77 -4.34 13.53
C MET A 146 12.31 -5.71 13.04
N ASN A 147 13.16 -6.43 12.29
CA ASN A 147 12.86 -7.78 11.80
C ASN A 147 13.25 -8.89 12.80
N ASN A 148 14.10 -8.60 13.78
CA ASN A 148 14.66 -9.57 14.73
C ASN A 148 14.41 -9.14 16.19
N ASP A 149 15.40 -8.60 16.89
CA ASP A 149 15.32 -8.32 18.34
C ASP A 149 14.25 -7.27 18.71
N GLY A 150 14.03 -6.30 17.82
CA GLY A 150 13.00 -5.27 17.95
C GLY A 150 11.67 -5.65 17.32
N LYS A 151 11.44 -6.94 17.00
CA LYS A 151 10.25 -7.38 16.28
C LYS A 151 8.98 -7.06 17.06
N ILE A 152 8.03 -6.45 16.37
CA ILE A 152 6.71 -6.12 16.88
C ILE A 152 5.71 -7.06 16.19
N LYS A 153 4.93 -7.76 17.00
CA LYS A 153 3.92 -8.69 16.49
C LYS A 153 2.91 -7.95 15.61
N HIS A 154 2.43 -8.63 14.57
CA HIS A 154 1.51 -8.09 13.56
C HIS A 154 2.08 -6.97 12.66
N LEU A 155 3.23 -6.40 13.00
CA LEU A 155 3.91 -5.42 12.18
C LEU A 155 4.89 -6.11 11.21
N GLY A 156 4.40 -6.41 10.01
CA GLY A 156 5.23 -7.02 8.97
C GLY A 156 6.26 -6.04 8.36
N PRO A 157 7.27 -6.56 7.65
CA PRO A 157 8.31 -5.75 6.99
C PRO A 157 7.80 -4.66 6.06
N SER A 158 6.71 -4.93 5.34
CA SER A 158 6.09 -3.92 4.46
C SER A 158 5.57 -2.69 5.18
N TYR A 159 5.30 -2.78 6.49
CA TYR A 159 4.77 -1.69 7.30
C TYR A 159 5.86 -1.05 8.15
N PHE A 160 6.73 -1.84 8.80
CA PHE A 160 7.82 -1.20 9.53
C PHE A 160 8.80 -0.48 8.59
N THR A 161 9.00 -0.92 7.34
CA THR A 161 9.83 -0.15 6.40
C THR A 161 9.20 1.19 6.01
N LYS A 162 7.86 1.32 6.02
CA LYS A 162 7.17 2.60 5.87
C LYS A 162 7.38 3.50 7.09
N TRP A 163 7.33 2.92 8.29
CA TRP A 163 7.70 3.62 9.51
C TRP A 163 9.15 4.14 9.45
N LEU A 164 10.11 3.27 9.11
CA LEU A 164 11.52 3.64 8.98
C LEU A 164 11.75 4.72 7.92
N TYR A 165 11.02 4.66 6.80
CA TYR A 165 11.04 5.68 5.75
C TYR A 165 10.69 7.06 6.33
N PHE A 166 9.53 7.21 6.97
CA PHE A 166 9.13 8.51 7.53
C PHE A 166 10.05 8.99 8.65
N CYS A 167 10.61 8.07 9.44
CA CYS A 167 11.60 8.42 10.47
C CYS A 167 12.89 9.01 9.91
N SER A 168 13.28 8.65 8.68
CA SER A 168 14.57 9.01 8.08
C SER A 168 14.48 9.97 6.90
N SER A 169 13.26 10.36 6.50
CA SER A 169 12.99 11.32 5.44
C SER A 169 13.05 12.75 6.01
N LEU A 170 14.22 13.25 6.40
CA LEU A 170 14.39 14.49 7.17
C LEU A 170 14.30 15.77 6.34
N GLN A 171 14.68 15.76 5.07
CA GLN A 171 14.72 16.96 4.22
C GLN A 171 13.50 17.10 3.29
N GLY A 172 12.80 16.01 3.04
CA GLY A 172 11.64 15.97 2.15
C GLY A 172 11.25 14.55 1.81
N PRO A 173 10.29 14.34 0.91
CA PRO A 173 9.87 13.01 0.47
C PRO A 173 10.94 12.35 -0.43
N ASP A 174 11.85 13.17 -0.96
CA ASP A 174 13.01 12.81 -1.78
C ASP A 174 14.33 12.65 -1.04
N ASP A 175 14.29 12.65 0.29
CA ASP A 175 15.52 12.61 1.07
C ASP A 175 16.41 11.41 0.70
N ALA A 176 17.67 11.73 0.38
CA ALA A 176 18.73 10.77 0.09
C ALA A 176 18.94 9.77 1.22
N THR A 177 18.70 10.17 2.47
CA THR A 177 18.89 9.32 3.65
C THR A 177 17.64 8.54 4.03
N ALA A 178 16.51 8.74 3.35
CA ALA A 178 15.28 8.03 3.67
C ALA A 178 15.41 6.52 3.39
N ALA A 179 14.99 5.70 4.33
CA ALA A 179 15.00 4.24 4.20
C ALA A 179 14.04 3.79 3.08
N PRO A 180 14.53 3.15 2.01
CA PRO A 180 13.66 2.65 0.94
C PRO A 180 12.65 1.61 1.45
N ILE A 181 11.40 1.77 1.05
CA ILE A 181 10.32 0.84 1.46
C ILE A 181 10.44 -0.46 0.66
N LEU A 182 10.57 -1.61 1.33
CA LEU A 182 10.48 -2.94 0.72
C LEU A 182 9.16 -3.61 1.11
N ASP A 183 8.27 -3.79 0.14
CA ASP A 183 7.02 -4.55 0.32
C ASP A 183 6.87 -5.68 -0.69
N LYS A 184 5.77 -6.43 -0.59
CA LYS A 184 5.50 -7.58 -1.47
C LYS A 184 5.32 -7.18 -2.93
N GLN A 185 4.87 -5.96 -3.22
CA GLN A 185 4.70 -5.51 -4.60
C GLN A 185 6.06 -5.21 -5.21
N ILE A 186 6.93 -4.51 -4.47
CA ILE A 186 8.31 -4.25 -4.87
C ILE A 186 9.09 -5.56 -5.04
N ALA A 187 9.02 -6.47 -4.07
CA ALA A 187 9.69 -7.77 -4.20
C ALA A 187 9.18 -8.58 -5.40
N ARG A 188 7.88 -8.52 -5.71
CA ARG A 188 7.33 -9.14 -6.92
C ARG A 188 7.89 -8.49 -8.18
N TRP A 189 7.91 -7.16 -8.24
CA TRP A 189 8.44 -6.44 -9.38
C TRP A 189 9.91 -6.80 -9.66
N PHE A 190 10.75 -6.87 -8.61
CA PHE A 190 12.15 -7.30 -8.73
C PHE A 190 12.28 -8.72 -9.30
N ARG A 191 11.42 -9.64 -8.87
CA ARG A 191 11.39 -11.00 -9.40
C ARG A 191 10.99 -11.04 -10.87
N GLU A 192 9.99 -10.24 -11.25
CA GLU A 192 9.41 -10.24 -12.60
C GLU A 192 10.30 -9.51 -13.64
N HIS A 193 10.99 -8.45 -13.23
CA HIS A 193 11.70 -7.56 -14.16
C HIS A 193 13.22 -7.58 -14.04
N ALA A 194 13.76 -8.00 -12.90
CA ALA A 194 15.20 -8.04 -12.66
C ALA A 194 15.73 -9.43 -12.30
N LEU A 195 14.84 -10.43 -12.26
CA LEU A 195 15.17 -11.81 -11.88
C LEU A 195 15.82 -11.93 -10.48
N ILE A 196 15.59 -10.94 -9.61
CA ILE A 196 16.08 -10.94 -8.22
C ILE A 196 14.94 -11.40 -7.30
N ASP A 197 15.14 -12.50 -6.57
CA ASP A 197 14.14 -13.02 -5.62
C ASP A 197 14.33 -12.44 -4.21
N LEU A 198 13.81 -11.23 -3.99
CA LEU A 198 13.84 -10.58 -2.69
C LEU A 198 12.83 -11.23 -1.73
N ASN A 199 13.28 -11.65 -0.54
CA ASN A 199 12.39 -12.04 0.55
C ASN A 199 12.24 -10.89 1.56
N PRO A 200 11.06 -10.22 1.63
CA PRO A 200 10.87 -9.08 2.52
C PRO A 200 11.04 -9.39 4.02
N ASN A 201 11.09 -10.66 4.43
CA ASN A 201 11.28 -11.05 5.83
C ASN A 201 12.75 -11.36 6.18
N LYS A 202 13.69 -11.13 5.27
CA LYS A 202 15.12 -11.39 5.49
C LYS A 202 15.94 -10.11 5.38
N SER A 203 16.78 -9.85 6.39
CA SER A 203 17.70 -8.70 6.38
C SER A 203 18.72 -8.76 5.25
N ALA A 204 19.15 -9.97 4.85
CA ALA A 204 20.04 -10.16 3.70
C ALA A 204 19.40 -9.70 2.38
N SER A 205 18.13 -10.05 2.15
CA SER A 205 17.40 -9.56 0.96
C SER A 205 17.16 -8.06 1.00
N TYR A 206 16.98 -7.46 2.20
CA TYR A 206 16.91 -6.01 2.30
C TYR A 206 18.26 -5.35 2.00
N ALA A 207 19.39 -5.94 2.40
CA ALA A 207 20.71 -5.45 2.02
C ALA A 207 20.92 -5.50 0.50
N GLU A 208 20.62 -6.65 -0.13
CA GLU A 208 20.65 -6.82 -1.59
C GLU A 208 19.78 -5.78 -2.30
N TYR A 209 18.56 -5.55 -1.79
CA TYR A 209 17.67 -4.51 -2.29
C TYR A 209 18.29 -3.10 -2.25
N LEU A 210 18.95 -2.73 -1.15
CA LEU A 210 19.61 -1.43 -1.02
C LEU A 210 20.80 -1.29 -1.98
N GLU A 211 21.62 -2.35 -2.09
CA GLU A 211 22.76 -2.40 -3.01
C GLU A 211 22.29 -2.25 -4.46
N THR A 212 21.27 -3.01 -4.89
CA THR A 212 20.71 -2.90 -6.24
C THR A 212 20.14 -1.51 -6.52
N LEU A 213 19.39 -0.92 -5.58
CA LEU A 213 18.85 0.43 -5.76
C LEU A 213 19.94 1.49 -5.89
N ASN A 214 21.04 1.34 -5.15
CA ASN A 214 22.18 2.23 -5.22
C ASN A 214 22.89 2.10 -6.56
N ASP A 215 23.15 0.87 -7.01
CA ASP A 215 23.85 0.59 -8.25
C ASP A 215 23.05 1.08 -9.47
N TRP A 216 21.73 0.85 -9.48
CA TRP A 216 20.87 1.36 -10.54
C TRP A 216 20.65 2.87 -10.47
N GLY A 217 20.65 3.48 -9.28
CA GLY A 217 20.47 4.92 -9.14
C GLY A 217 21.70 5.75 -9.51
N LYS A 218 22.90 5.20 -9.28
CA LYS A 218 24.18 5.92 -9.42
C LYS A 218 24.40 6.54 -10.81
N PRO A 219 24.15 5.86 -11.95
CA PRO A 219 24.32 6.45 -13.29
C PRO A 219 23.45 7.69 -13.55
N TYR A 220 22.33 7.82 -12.83
CA TYR A 220 21.35 8.88 -13.01
C TYR A 220 21.43 9.94 -11.89
N GLY A 221 22.42 9.85 -11.00
CA GLY A 221 22.51 10.72 -9.82
C GLY A 221 21.33 10.56 -8.87
N ARG A 222 20.70 9.38 -8.83
CA ARG A 222 19.52 9.10 -7.99
C ARG A 222 19.94 8.33 -6.73
N THR A 223 19.27 8.66 -5.63
CA THR A 223 19.42 7.98 -4.34
C THR A 223 18.52 6.76 -4.29
N PRO A 224 18.78 5.76 -3.41
CA PRO A 224 17.92 4.58 -3.30
C PRO A 224 16.43 4.89 -3.08
N SER A 225 16.13 5.87 -2.23
CA SER A 225 14.74 6.32 -1.95
C SER A 225 14.07 6.98 -3.15
N ARG A 226 14.84 7.65 -4.02
CA ARG A 226 14.36 8.30 -5.25
C ARG A 226 14.16 7.28 -6.36
N SER A 227 15.13 6.41 -6.63
CA SER A 227 14.98 5.27 -7.56
C SER A 227 13.74 4.44 -7.19
N ARG A 228 13.53 4.20 -5.89
CA ARG A 228 12.36 3.46 -5.37
C ARG A 228 11.00 4.04 -5.80
N ARG A 229 10.88 5.36 -5.96
CA ARG A 229 9.57 5.98 -6.22
C ARG A 229 9.08 5.77 -7.64
N GLN A 230 9.99 5.65 -8.59
CA GLN A 230 9.60 5.41 -9.97
C GLN A 230 9.07 3.99 -10.23
N TYR A 231 9.48 2.99 -9.45
CA TYR A 231 8.77 1.71 -9.48
C TYR A 231 7.34 1.82 -8.98
N SER A 232 7.08 2.75 -8.06
CA SER A 232 5.74 2.92 -7.49
C SER A 232 4.78 3.54 -8.52
N SER A 233 5.27 4.42 -9.41
CA SER A 233 4.45 4.93 -10.52
C SER A 233 4.16 3.84 -11.56
N LEU A 234 5.10 2.94 -11.84
CA LEU A 234 4.83 1.75 -12.67
C LEU A 234 3.75 0.86 -12.06
N GLN A 235 3.77 0.67 -10.74
CA GLN A 235 2.75 -0.12 -10.06
C GLN A 235 1.39 0.57 -10.07
N GLN A 236 1.32 1.89 -9.91
CA GLN A 236 0.05 2.62 -10.04
C GLN A 236 -0.53 2.48 -11.45
N ALA A 237 0.28 2.68 -12.49
CA ALA A 237 -0.15 2.51 -13.87
C ALA A 237 -0.55 1.06 -14.20
N GLY A 238 0.21 0.07 -13.71
CA GLY A 238 -0.07 -1.36 -13.93
C GLY A 238 -1.27 -1.88 -13.11
N ALA A 239 -1.49 -1.35 -11.90
CA ALA A 239 -2.61 -1.72 -11.04
C ALA A 239 -3.95 -1.27 -11.62
N GLU A 240 -4.01 -0.12 -12.30
CA GLU A 240 -5.21 0.31 -13.03
C GLU A 240 -5.56 -0.67 -14.16
N GLY A 241 -4.56 -1.11 -14.93
CA GLY A 241 -4.73 -2.13 -15.98
C GLY A 241 -5.16 -3.50 -15.43
N LEU A 242 -4.58 -3.95 -14.32
CA LEU A 242 -4.94 -5.22 -13.66
C LEU A 242 -6.30 -5.17 -12.94
N PHE A 243 -6.66 -4.02 -12.38
CA PHE A 243 -7.97 -3.77 -11.77
C PHE A 243 -9.07 -3.81 -12.82
N MET A 244 -8.88 -3.15 -13.96
CA MET A 244 -9.81 -3.25 -15.10
C MET A 244 -9.90 -4.67 -15.65
N LYS A 245 -8.78 -5.41 -15.78
CA LYS A 245 -8.82 -6.82 -16.17
C LYS A 245 -9.59 -7.70 -15.18
N ARG A 246 -9.50 -7.43 -13.87
CA ARG A 246 -10.27 -8.18 -12.84
C ARG A 246 -11.75 -7.83 -12.83
N ILE A 247 -12.12 -6.56 -13.03
CA ILE A 247 -13.51 -6.13 -13.17
C ILE A 247 -14.12 -6.80 -14.40
N LEU A 248 -13.48 -6.67 -15.56
CA LEU A 248 -13.97 -7.28 -16.80
C LEU A 248 -14.12 -8.81 -16.67
N ARG A 249 -13.16 -9.49 -16.03
CA ARG A 249 -13.24 -10.94 -15.80
C ARG A 249 -14.33 -11.36 -14.81
N ARG A 250 -14.68 -10.52 -13.82
CA ARG A 250 -15.80 -10.78 -12.90
C ARG A 250 -17.15 -10.49 -13.54
N THR A 251 -17.25 -9.44 -14.34
CA THR A 251 -18.51 -9.00 -14.94
C THR A 251 -18.89 -9.85 -16.16
N PHE A 252 -17.90 -10.28 -16.95
CA PHE A 252 -18.15 -10.94 -18.23
C PHE A 252 -17.63 -12.40 -18.28
N GLY A 253 -16.88 -12.85 -17.29
CA GLY A 253 -16.21 -14.16 -17.35
C GLY A 253 -15.03 -14.18 -18.32
N ALA A 254 -14.21 -15.23 -18.28
CA ALA A 254 -12.95 -15.28 -19.01
C ALA A 254 -13.12 -15.23 -20.54
N ALA A 255 -14.12 -15.94 -21.08
CA ALA A 255 -14.38 -16.00 -22.52
C ALA A 255 -14.90 -14.66 -23.07
N ALA A 256 -15.84 -14.01 -22.38
CA ALA A 256 -16.38 -12.75 -22.86
C ALA A 256 -15.45 -11.55 -22.57
N THR A 257 -14.50 -11.67 -21.63
CA THR A 257 -13.40 -10.68 -21.51
C THR A 257 -12.52 -10.71 -22.76
N VAL A 258 -12.21 -11.90 -23.29
CA VAL A 258 -11.43 -12.04 -24.53
C VAL A 258 -12.23 -11.51 -25.72
N ALA A 259 -13.51 -11.86 -25.83
CA ALA A 259 -14.38 -11.35 -26.89
C ALA A 259 -14.54 -9.82 -26.83
N PHE A 260 -14.68 -9.23 -25.64
CA PHE A 260 -14.76 -7.79 -25.44
C PHE A 260 -13.46 -7.08 -25.83
N LEU A 261 -12.30 -7.61 -25.43
CA LEU A 261 -10.99 -7.05 -25.81
C LEU A 261 -10.75 -7.17 -27.33
N ILE A 262 -11.12 -8.28 -27.95
CA ILE A 262 -11.07 -8.44 -29.41
C ILE A 262 -12.02 -7.43 -30.09
N GLY A 263 -13.25 -7.29 -29.58
CA GLY A 263 -14.21 -6.30 -30.09
C GLY A 263 -13.71 -4.87 -30.00
N CYS A 264 -13.11 -4.47 -28.87
CA CYS A 264 -12.50 -3.15 -28.72
C CYS A 264 -11.32 -2.94 -29.68
N LEU A 265 -10.47 -3.95 -29.89
CA LEU A 265 -9.36 -3.88 -30.85
C LEU A 265 -9.88 -3.77 -32.29
N CYS A 266 -10.90 -4.54 -32.66
CA CYS A 266 -11.54 -4.44 -33.97
C CYS A 266 -12.21 -3.07 -34.19
N PHE A 267 -12.89 -2.54 -33.18
CA PHE A 267 -13.51 -1.22 -33.24
C PHE A 267 -12.47 -0.11 -33.36
N PHE A 268 -11.36 -0.20 -32.61
CA PHE A 268 -10.28 0.78 -32.68
C PHE A 268 -9.56 0.73 -34.04
N SER A 269 -9.29 -0.46 -34.60
CA SER A 269 -8.80 -0.59 -35.97
C SER A 269 -9.78 -0.03 -37.00
N ALA A 270 -11.09 -0.29 -36.85
CA ALA A 270 -12.11 0.25 -37.75
C ALA A 270 -12.20 1.79 -37.65
N TYR A 271 -12.07 2.35 -36.45
CA TYR A 271 -12.04 3.79 -36.21
C TYR A 271 -10.80 4.45 -36.84
N LEU A 272 -9.61 3.85 -36.69
CA LEU A 272 -8.39 4.34 -37.34
C LEU A 272 -8.49 4.26 -38.88
N ALA A 273 -9.05 3.17 -39.41
CA ALA A 273 -9.30 3.03 -40.84
C ALA A 273 -10.34 4.06 -41.35
N TYR A 274 -11.36 4.37 -40.54
CA TYR A 274 -12.33 5.42 -40.84
C TYR A 274 -11.68 6.82 -40.83
N GLU A 275 -10.75 7.08 -39.92
CA GLU A 275 -10.02 8.35 -39.88
C GLU A 275 -9.08 8.54 -41.08
N GLU A 276 -8.41 7.47 -41.51
CA GLU A 276 -7.63 7.48 -42.75
C GLU A 276 -8.51 7.65 -44.00
N ALA A 277 -9.70 7.02 -44.04
CA ALA A 277 -10.67 7.21 -45.11
C ALA A 277 -11.27 8.63 -45.10
N GLY A 278 -11.50 9.21 -43.92
CA GLY A 278 -11.96 10.59 -43.74
C GLY A 278 -10.95 11.62 -44.25
N LYS A 279 -9.64 11.33 -44.15
CA LYS A 279 -8.56 12.15 -44.73
C LYS A 279 -8.54 12.12 -46.26
N TRP A 280 -9.16 11.14 -46.90
CA TRP A 280 -9.33 11.09 -48.37
C TRP A 280 -10.55 11.88 -48.87
N LEU A 281 -11.60 12.02 -48.06
CA LEU A 281 -12.84 12.72 -48.43
C LEU A 281 -12.79 14.24 -48.28
N SER A 282 -11.78 14.80 -47.60
CA SER A 282 -11.59 16.26 -47.48
C SER A 282 -10.92 16.93 -48.69
N ARG A 283 -10.73 16.21 -49.80
CA ARG A 283 -10.12 16.73 -51.05
C ARG A 283 -11.11 16.97 -52.20
N VAL A 284 -12.40 17.13 -51.93
CA VAL A 284 -13.38 17.59 -52.92
C VAL A 284 -13.65 19.08 -52.70
N THR A 285 -12.90 19.92 -53.42
CA THR A 285 -13.12 21.36 -53.52
C THR A 285 -14.34 21.65 -54.38
N TYR A 286 -15.37 22.28 -53.80
CA TYR A 286 -16.41 22.97 -54.55
C TYR A 286 -15.90 24.36 -54.93
N ASN A 287 -15.66 24.59 -56.23
CA ASN A 287 -15.51 25.94 -56.76
C ASN A 287 -16.89 26.60 -56.79
N THR A 288 -17.10 27.59 -55.93
CA THR A 288 -18.15 28.59 -56.11
C THR A 288 -17.49 29.96 -56.09
N GLU A 289 -17.43 30.56 -57.26
CA GLU A 289 -17.07 31.96 -57.45
C GLU A 289 -18.18 32.84 -56.89
N CYS A 290 -17.83 33.75 -55.98
CA CYS A 290 -18.68 34.87 -55.58
C CYS A 290 -17.92 36.18 -55.80
N ILE A 291 -18.56 37.05 -56.59
CA ILE A 291 -18.20 38.42 -56.96
C ILE A 291 -18.25 39.34 -55.72
N PRO A 292 -17.33 40.32 -55.55
CA PRO A 292 -17.34 41.20 -54.39
C PRO A 292 -18.14 42.48 -54.66
N SER A 293 -19.03 42.87 -53.72
CA SER A 293 -19.46 44.26 -53.58
C SER A 293 -19.95 44.59 -52.17
N GLY A 294 -19.32 45.60 -51.55
CA GLY A 294 -19.96 46.49 -50.57
C GLY A 294 -19.59 46.34 -49.08
N PRO A 295 -19.61 47.44 -48.28
CA PRO A 295 -18.61 47.73 -47.24
C PRO A 295 -19.21 47.77 -45.79
N PRO A 296 -18.41 48.10 -44.75
CA PRO A 296 -18.52 47.53 -43.40
C PRO A 296 -19.33 48.37 -42.40
N GLY A 297 -19.80 47.73 -41.32
CA GLY A 297 -20.30 48.44 -40.15
C GLY A 297 -20.71 47.54 -38.98
N CYS A 298 -19.99 47.72 -37.85
CA CYS A 298 -20.43 47.60 -36.45
C CYS A 298 -20.97 46.24 -35.95
N ALA A 299 -20.25 45.53 -35.08
CA ALA A 299 -20.12 45.71 -33.62
C ALA A 299 -21.19 44.94 -32.81
N GLU A 300 -20.69 43.94 -32.08
CA GLU A 300 -20.93 43.65 -30.66
C GLU A 300 -22.38 43.66 -30.11
N LEU A 301 -22.83 42.53 -29.54
CA LEU A 301 -23.70 42.49 -28.35
C LEU A 301 -23.93 41.06 -27.80
N LEU A 302 -23.45 40.89 -26.56
CA LEU A 302 -24.01 40.18 -25.40
C LEU A 302 -24.68 38.80 -25.54
N ARG A 303 -24.04 37.81 -24.88
CA ARG A 303 -24.68 36.61 -24.35
C ARG A 303 -25.57 36.97 -23.15
N GLN A 304 -26.85 36.62 -23.21
CA GLN A 304 -27.71 36.44 -22.03
C GLN A 304 -28.12 34.96 -21.93
N ARG A 305 -28.01 34.41 -20.72
CA ARG A 305 -28.62 33.14 -20.31
C ARG A 305 -30.09 33.38 -19.91
N PRO A 306 -31.00 32.41 -20.07
CA PRO A 306 -32.25 32.39 -19.33
C PRO A 306 -32.15 31.54 -18.05
N ASN A 307 -32.80 32.07 -17.02
CA ASN A 307 -33.20 31.48 -15.75
C ASN A 307 -34.42 30.54 -15.90
N TRP A 308 -34.78 29.92 -14.76
CA TRP A 308 -36.15 29.76 -14.19
C TRP A 308 -36.80 28.33 -14.16
N PRO A 309 -37.82 28.05 -13.28
CA PRO A 309 -37.70 27.74 -11.83
C PRO A 309 -38.70 26.65 -11.28
N TYR A 310 -38.92 26.65 -9.95
CA TYR A 310 -39.88 25.94 -9.05
C TYR A 310 -39.43 24.56 -8.52
N GLY A 311 -39.49 24.19 -7.23
CA GLY A 311 -40.06 24.78 -6.00
C GLY A 311 -41.40 24.14 -5.61
N VAL A 312 -41.44 23.35 -4.50
CA VAL A 312 -42.50 23.22 -3.44
C VAL A 312 -42.27 21.97 -2.55
N GLU A 313 -42.70 22.09 -1.29
CA GLU A 313 -42.38 21.39 -0.04
C GLU A 313 -43.19 20.09 0.30
N ILE A 314 -42.54 19.24 1.13
CA ILE A 314 -42.93 18.50 2.37
C ILE A 314 -44.39 17.99 2.56
N GLU A 315 -44.56 16.68 2.87
CA GLU A 315 -45.26 16.18 4.08
C GLU A 315 -45.13 14.64 4.32
N ASP A 316 -45.16 14.27 5.60
CA ASP A 316 -45.07 12.94 6.24
C ASP A 316 -46.26 11.98 5.94
N LYS A 317 -46.00 10.65 6.01
CA LYS A 317 -46.79 9.67 6.79
C LYS A 317 -46.29 8.22 6.68
N ASP A 318 -46.33 7.53 7.83
CA ASP A 318 -46.13 6.10 8.06
C ASP A 318 -47.00 5.18 7.20
N LEU A 319 -46.48 3.99 6.83
CA LEU A 319 -47.21 2.73 7.02
C LEU A 319 -46.29 1.48 6.89
N LEU A 320 -46.34 0.65 7.93
CA LEU A 320 -45.97 -0.78 7.94
C LEU A 320 -46.77 -1.59 6.91
N ILE A 321 -46.19 -2.67 6.39
CA ILE A 321 -46.76 -4.04 6.41
C ILE A 321 -45.69 -5.06 5.97
N ALA A 322 -45.65 -6.16 6.73
CA ALA A 322 -44.87 -7.36 6.53
C ALA A 322 -45.37 -8.22 5.35
N GLY A 323 -44.51 -9.10 4.83
CA GLY A 323 -44.95 -10.14 3.90
C GLY A 323 -43.80 -10.97 3.33
N ALA A 324 -43.33 -11.94 4.11
CA ALA A 324 -42.58 -13.07 3.58
C ALA A 324 -43.50 -13.96 2.71
N SER A 325 -43.01 -14.47 1.58
CA SER A 325 -43.34 -15.80 1.06
C SER A 325 -42.51 -16.16 -0.18
N THR A 326 -41.60 -17.11 0.04
CA THR A 326 -41.39 -18.35 -0.73
C THR A 326 -41.84 -18.38 -2.21
N LEU A 327 -40.85 -18.44 -3.11
CA LEU A 327 -41.03 -18.86 -4.50
C LEU A 327 -40.99 -20.39 -4.61
N HIS A 328 -42.15 -20.98 -4.91
CA HIS A 328 -42.25 -22.35 -5.41
C HIS A 328 -42.00 -22.36 -6.92
N ASN A 329 -41.15 -23.29 -7.33
CA ASN A 329 -40.77 -23.60 -8.68
C ASN A 329 -41.83 -24.52 -9.32
N THR A 330 -42.47 -24.09 -10.41
CA THR A 330 -43.19 -24.97 -11.34
C THR A 330 -43.15 -24.42 -12.77
N GLY A 331 -42.44 -25.13 -13.64
CA GLY A 331 -43.04 -25.68 -14.85
C GLY A 331 -43.29 -24.75 -16.04
N SER A 332 -42.41 -24.88 -17.05
CA SER A 332 -42.71 -24.99 -18.48
C SER A 332 -43.86 -24.17 -19.08
N GLY A 333 -43.51 -23.13 -19.83
CA GLY A 333 -44.35 -22.52 -20.86
C GLY A 333 -43.52 -22.23 -22.11
N VAL A 334 -43.76 -22.99 -23.17
CA VAL A 334 -43.24 -22.75 -24.53
C VAL A 334 -44.04 -21.60 -25.13
N LEU A 335 -43.34 -20.57 -25.63
CA LEU A 335 -43.89 -19.58 -26.54
C LEU A 335 -42.84 -19.31 -27.63
N SER A 336 -43.17 -19.75 -28.84
CA SER A 336 -42.47 -19.43 -30.08
C SER A 336 -43.30 -18.38 -30.82
N ILE A 337 -42.65 -17.40 -31.45
CA ILE A 337 -42.85 -16.96 -32.85
C ILE A 337 -41.87 -15.83 -33.17
N GLY A 338 -41.15 -16.01 -34.31
CA GLY A 338 -40.55 -14.99 -35.19
C GLY A 338 -39.24 -14.35 -34.72
N GLY A 339 -38.09 -14.47 -35.37
CA GLY A 339 -37.79 -14.89 -36.74
C GLY A 339 -36.75 -13.94 -37.32
N LEU A 340 -35.46 -14.31 -37.28
CA LEU A 340 -34.48 -13.91 -38.28
C LEU A 340 -33.25 -14.82 -38.17
N SER A 341 -33.03 -15.53 -39.26
CA SER A 341 -32.02 -16.55 -39.47
C SER A 341 -30.68 -15.89 -39.84
N MET A 342 -29.60 -16.30 -39.19
CA MET A 342 -28.26 -16.32 -39.80
C MET A 342 -27.65 -17.68 -39.47
N ALA A 343 -27.48 -18.47 -40.52
CA ALA A 343 -26.85 -19.77 -40.49
C ALA A 343 -25.35 -19.64 -40.19
N ALA A 344 -24.86 -20.40 -39.22
CA ALA A 344 -23.44 -20.73 -39.11
C ALA A 344 -23.32 -22.26 -39.12
N ALA A 345 -22.65 -22.75 -40.16
CA ALA A 345 -22.39 -24.15 -40.40
C ALA A 345 -21.55 -24.76 -39.27
N GLY A 346 -22.00 -25.91 -38.77
CA GLY A 346 -21.24 -26.74 -37.86
C GLY A 346 -20.17 -27.56 -38.59
N VAL A 347 -19.02 -27.69 -37.95
CA VAL A 347 -18.17 -28.88 -38.08
C VAL A 347 -17.82 -29.32 -36.66
N LEU A 348 -18.45 -30.41 -36.23
CA LEU A 348 -18.16 -31.17 -35.02
C LEU A 348 -17.18 -32.28 -35.40
N LEU A 349 -16.00 -32.30 -34.76
CA LEU A 349 -15.23 -33.52 -34.60
C LEU A 349 -15.18 -33.86 -33.11
N ALA A 350 -15.82 -34.97 -32.80
CA ALA A 350 -15.81 -35.65 -31.52
C ALA A 350 -14.46 -36.34 -31.29
N SER A 351 -13.96 -36.29 -30.06
CA SER A 351 -13.06 -37.29 -29.46
C SER A 351 -12.87 -36.97 -27.98
N GLY A 352 -12.94 -37.98 -27.10
CA GLY A 352 -12.25 -37.88 -25.81
C GLY A 352 -12.97 -38.38 -24.56
N ILE A 353 -13.25 -39.68 -24.51
CA ILE A 353 -12.81 -40.61 -23.44
C ILE A 353 -13.13 -40.20 -21.98
N PHE A 354 -14.13 -40.87 -21.44
CA PHE A 354 -14.32 -41.12 -20.00
C PHE A 354 -13.13 -41.92 -19.45
N SER A 355 -12.43 -41.38 -18.46
CA SER A 355 -11.54 -42.16 -17.59
C SER A 355 -11.86 -41.90 -16.12
N LYS A 356 -12.16 -43.02 -15.45
CA LYS A 356 -12.47 -43.18 -14.03
C LYS A 356 -11.38 -42.59 -13.14
N VAL A 357 -11.79 -41.86 -12.10
CA VAL A 357 -10.95 -41.52 -10.95
C VAL A 357 -11.08 -42.63 -9.91
N PRO A 358 -10.00 -43.31 -9.50
CA PRO A 358 -10.04 -44.18 -8.34
C PRO A 358 -9.77 -43.37 -7.06
N THR A 359 -10.71 -43.49 -6.13
CA THR A 359 -10.62 -43.06 -4.74
C THR A 359 -9.43 -43.72 -4.04
N SER A 360 -8.53 -42.93 -3.44
CA SER A 360 -7.47 -43.41 -2.56
C SER A 360 -7.95 -43.43 -1.09
N PRO A 361 -7.55 -44.45 -0.30
CA PRO A 361 -8.08 -44.68 1.04
C PRO A 361 -7.45 -43.81 2.14
N SER A 362 -8.25 -43.65 3.18
CA SER A 362 -8.02 -43.00 4.47
C SER A 362 -6.68 -43.35 5.13
N LYS A 363 -5.95 -42.33 5.58
CA LYS A 363 -4.81 -42.48 6.50
C LYS A 363 -5.29 -42.76 7.91
N GLU A 364 -4.87 -43.92 8.37
CA GLU A 364 -4.98 -44.48 9.71
C GLU A 364 -4.21 -43.64 10.74
N THR A 365 -4.92 -43.21 11.78
CA THR A 365 -4.39 -42.53 12.97
C THR A 365 -3.74 -43.55 13.91
N ARG A 366 -2.43 -43.45 14.14
CA ARG A 366 -1.75 -44.10 15.27
C ARG A 366 -1.63 -43.14 16.47
N PRO A 367 -1.84 -43.63 17.71
CA PRO A 367 -1.72 -42.83 18.92
C PRO A 367 -0.25 -42.61 19.32
N ARG A 368 0.08 -41.39 19.77
CA ARG A 368 1.34 -41.07 20.45
C ARG A 368 1.21 -41.45 21.93
N GLY A 369 1.94 -42.48 22.34
CA GLY A 369 2.20 -42.78 23.74
C GLY A 369 3.10 -41.71 24.36
N GLY A 370 2.69 -41.25 25.54
CA GLY A 370 3.47 -40.36 26.38
C GLY A 370 4.51 -41.13 27.21
N ALA A 371 5.67 -40.50 27.39
CA ALA A 371 6.59 -40.82 28.47
C ALA A 371 7.17 -39.49 28.97
N ALA A 372 6.74 -39.09 30.17
CA ALA A 372 7.31 -37.99 30.91
C ALA A 372 8.65 -38.46 31.51
N GLN A 373 9.73 -37.76 31.19
CA GLN A 373 11.02 -37.91 31.85
C GLN A 373 11.26 -36.66 32.67
N THR A 374 11.14 -36.82 33.99
CA THR A 374 11.44 -35.81 35.00
C THR A 374 12.95 -35.70 35.17
N CYS A 375 13.50 -34.50 34.97
CA CYS A 375 14.87 -34.17 35.40
C CYS A 375 14.83 -33.61 36.83
N PRO A 376 15.71 -34.04 37.75
CA PRO A 376 15.79 -33.46 39.08
C PRO A 376 16.62 -32.16 39.07
N CYS A 377 16.10 -31.13 39.73
CA CYS A 377 16.85 -29.92 40.09
C CYS A 377 17.86 -30.23 41.21
N PRO A 378 19.06 -29.62 41.21
CA PRO A 378 19.94 -29.65 42.37
C PRO A 378 19.52 -28.59 43.40
N THR A 379 19.37 -29.02 44.65
CA THR A 379 19.27 -28.19 45.86
C THR A 379 20.57 -27.41 46.14
N PRO A 380 20.49 -26.15 46.61
CA PRO A 380 21.66 -25.42 47.10
C PRO A 380 22.00 -25.83 48.54
N GLY A 381 23.29 -26.09 48.80
CA GLY A 381 23.81 -26.39 50.14
C GLY A 381 23.92 -25.14 51.02
N PRO A 382 23.88 -25.28 52.37
CA PRO A 382 23.97 -24.16 53.30
C PRO A 382 25.41 -23.92 53.77
N GLY A 383 25.76 -22.65 53.94
CA GLY A 383 26.82 -22.22 54.86
C GLY A 383 27.94 -21.39 54.25
N ALA A 384 27.99 -20.10 54.59
CA ALA A 384 29.14 -19.50 55.29
C ALA A 384 28.87 -18.03 55.64
N LEU A 385 29.32 -17.66 56.84
CA LEU A 385 29.18 -16.42 57.57
C LEU A 385 29.89 -15.20 56.93
N GLN A 386 29.19 -14.06 56.96
CA GLN A 386 29.45 -12.84 57.74
C GLN A 386 30.91 -12.33 57.94
N LYS A 387 31.15 -11.10 57.44
CA LYS A 387 32.00 -9.97 57.89
C LYS A 387 32.44 -9.19 56.62
N ASP A 388 32.33 -7.88 56.47
CA ASP A 388 32.57 -6.78 57.39
C ASP A 388 31.68 -5.55 57.11
N VAL A 389 31.45 -4.78 58.17
CA VAL A 389 30.83 -3.46 58.17
C VAL A 389 31.92 -2.43 57.92
N GLY A 390 31.78 -1.65 56.85
CA GLY A 390 32.64 -0.51 56.53
C GLY A 390 31.81 0.66 56.04
N THR A 391 31.64 1.66 56.90
CA THR A 391 31.03 2.97 56.64
C THR A 391 31.82 3.78 55.60
N CYS A 392 31.15 4.38 54.62
CA CYS A 392 31.58 5.60 53.95
C CYS A 392 30.37 6.42 53.45
N THR A 393 30.47 7.72 53.69
CA THR A 393 29.54 8.85 53.54
C THR A 393 29.10 9.19 52.10
N PRO A 394 28.07 10.07 51.93
CA PRO A 394 27.35 10.28 50.68
C PRO A 394 27.99 11.36 49.80
N THR A 395 27.96 11.17 48.48
CA THR A 395 28.16 12.25 47.50
C THR A 395 26.99 12.31 46.54
N SER A 396 26.03 13.16 46.89
CA SER A 396 25.10 13.82 45.98
C SER A 396 25.86 14.86 45.16
N ASN A 397 25.96 14.66 43.84
CA ASN A 397 26.31 15.72 42.90
C ASN A 397 25.22 15.78 41.83
N TRP A 398 24.17 16.54 42.14
CA TRP A 398 23.27 17.13 41.17
C TRP A 398 23.59 18.63 41.16
N MET A 399 24.10 19.14 40.04
CA MET A 399 24.18 20.57 39.77
C MET A 399 23.28 20.88 38.56
N PRO A 400 22.49 21.96 38.61
CA PRO A 400 21.49 22.29 37.61
C PRO A 400 22.07 23.17 36.50
N LEU A 401 21.61 22.97 35.27
CA LEU A 401 21.75 23.96 34.19
C LEU A 401 20.49 24.83 34.19
N THR A 402 20.64 26.09 34.60
CA THR A 402 19.71 27.18 34.34
C THR A 402 20.30 28.11 33.28
N GLU A 403 19.45 28.46 32.33
CA GLU A 403 19.37 29.67 31.50
C GLU A 403 20.61 30.54 31.23
N ALA A 404 20.88 30.78 29.94
CA ALA A 404 21.27 32.10 29.47
C ALA A 404 20.76 32.33 28.04
N TYR A 405 19.63 33.03 27.95
CA TYR A 405 19.24 33.85 26.82
C TYR A 405 20.31 34.92 26.57
N GLY A 406 20.65 35.18 25.31
CA GLY A 406 21.58 36.26 24.95
C GLY A 406 21.57 36.53 23.46
N GLY A 407 20.55 37.25 22.99
CA GLY A 407 20.59 37.93 21.70
C GLY A 407 20.94 39.40 21.90
N GLN A 408 21.85 39.94 21.09
CA GLN A 408 21.62 41.12 20.23
C GLN A 408 22.94 41.65 19.61
N VAL A 409 22.93 41.74 18.28
CA VAL A 409 23.12 42.97 17.50
C VAL A 409 24.18 43.98 18.01
N ARG A 410 25.39 43.92 17.46
CA ARG A 410 25.91 44.86 16.43
C ARG A 410 27.28 44.39 15.93
#